data_AF-A0A5N6QGW0-F1
#
_entry.id   AF-A0A5N6QGW0-F1
#
_cell.length_a   1.000
_cell.length_b   1.000
_cell.length_c   1.000
_cell.angle_alpha   90.00
_cell.angle_beta   90.00
_cell.angle_gamma   90.00
#
_symmetry.space_group_name_H-M   'P 1'
#
loop_
_entity.id
_entity.type
_entity.pdbx_description
1 polymer ?
#
loop_
_entity_poly.entity_id
_entity_poly.type
_entity_poly.pdbx_seq_one_letter_code
_entity_poly.pdbx_strand_id
1 'polypeptide(L)'
;MRVRSSAILALFLLCDLLLCFGSGPARSLVDEFSESNSVLEGSNATGAESNASRRSNEDSFADMIDRALEREFPENEQNEATDAGSFNNSVTEQQAVLETVARMKTKKNDTKEENRSFHIHDVFNLDSENRAEDMPTLIDRKDNVFIISNRKSKYPVLQVDLRLISDLVVVIVSATCGGIAFACAGQPVFTGYLLAGSVIGPGGLSFVSEMVQVETVAQFGVIFLLFALGLEFSAAKLRVVRAVAVLGGLLQIFLFMCLCGITASLCGGKPSEGVFVGVLLSMSSTAVVLKFLMEKNSISALHGQVIIGTLILQDCAVGLLFALLPVLGGTSGVLQGVISMTKSLVVLITFLAVLSILSRKCVPWFLKLMISLSSQTNELYQLASVAFCLLVAWCSDKLGLSLELGSFAAGVMISTTDLAQHTLEQVEPIRNFFAALFLASIGMLIHVHFLWNHVDILLAAVMLVIIIKTIVVAIVVKGFRYNNKTSLLVGMSLAQIGEFAFVLLSRASNLHLVEGKLYLLLLGTTALSLVTTPLLFKLIPAVVHIGVLLRWFSPDSSIEIGFKGDSLRAESAKRIALMVQGSHVS
;
A
#
# COMPACT_ATOMS: atom_id res chain seq x y z
N MET A 1 -38.05 31.69 4.06
CA MET A 1 -36.82 32.45 4.40
C MET A 1 -36.22 32.03 5.76
N ARG A 2 -36.20 30.72 6.10
CA ARG A 2 -35.73 30.19 7.40
C ARG A 2 -34.66 29.09 7.30
N VAL A 3 -34.15 28.81 6.09
CA VAL A 3 -33.20 27.71 5.81
C VAL A 3 -31.74 28.19 5.70
N ARG A 4 -31.49 29.51 5.77
CA ARG A 4 -30.14 30.09 5.64
C ARG A 4 -29.35 30.18 6.95
N SER A 5 -29.98 29.95 8.12
CA SER A 5 -29.36 30.17 9.42
C SER A 5 -28.59 28.95 9.97
N SER A 6 -28.94 27.73 9.54
CA SER A 6 -28.33 26.49 10.06
C SER A 6 -26.97 26.17 9.41
N ALA A 7 -26.77 26.56 8.14
CA ALA A 7 -25.48 26.39 7.45
C ALA A 7 -24.39 27.36 7.97
N ILE A 8 -24.80 28.54 8.43
CA ILE A 8 -23.88 29.54 8.99
C ILE A 8 -23.45 29.11 10.41
N LEU A 9 -24.37 28.54 11.20
CA LEU A 9 -24.08 28.04 12.55
C LEU A 9 -23.07 26.86 12.53
N ALA A 10 -23.18 25.99 11.52
CA ALA A 10 -22.22 24.89 11.32
C ALA A 10 -20.82 25.39 10.90
N LEU A 11 -20.76 26.51 10.18
CA LEU A 11 -19.49 27.15 9.77
C LEU A 11 -18.78 27.83 10.96
N PHE A 12 -19.55 28.38 11.91
CA PHE A 12 -18.99 28.97 13.14
C PHE A 12 -18.41 27.91 14.08
N LEU A 13 -19.08 26.76 14.25
CA LEU A 13 -18.56 25.64 15.03
C LEU A 13 -17.28 25.02 14.43
N LEU A 14 -17.12 25.10 13.11
CA LEU A 14 -15.91 24.64 12.41
C LEU A 14 -14.71 25.57 12.66
N CYS A 15 -14.96 26.85 12.95
CA CYS A 15 -13.94 27.87 13.12
C CYS A 15 -13.37 27.90 14.55
N ASP A 16 -14.21 27.67 15.55
CA ASP A 16 -13.79 27.67 16.97
C ASP A 16 -12.93 26.45 17.35
N LEU A 17 -13.08 25.32 16.65
CA LEU A 17 -12.30 24.10 16.96
C LEU A 17 -10.86 24.16 16.41
N LEU A 18 -10.60 24.98 15.39
CA LEU A 18 -9.30 25.06 14.70
C LEU A 18 -8.35 26.11 15.32
N LEU A 19 -8.84 27.02 16.16
CA LEU A 19 -8.05 28.10 16.76
C LEU A 19 -7.25 27.69 18.02
N CYS A 20 -7.40 26.47 18.54
CA CYS A 20 -6.72 26.04 19.77
C CYS A 20 -5.33 25.40 19.58
N PHE A 21 -4.85 25.20 18.35
CA PHE A 21 -3.58 24.48 18.12
C PHE A 21 -2.55 25.31 17.33
N GLY A 22 -1.99 26.33 17.96
CA GLY A 22 -0.87 27.05 17.36
C GLY A 22 -0.07 27.91 18.34
N SER A 23 0.96 27.35 18.98
CA SER A 23 2.14 28.10 19.43
C SER A 23 3.21 27.19 20.07
N GLY A 24 4.46 27.23 19.61
CA GLY A 24 5.63 26.76 20.38
C GLY A 24 6.85 26.33 19.54
N PRO A 25 8.07 26.94 19.66
CA PRO A 25 9.13 26.85 18.66
C PRO A 25 10.42 26.09 19.07
N ALA A 26 11.32 25.96 18.09
CA ALA A 26 12.61 25.27 18.02
C ALA A 26 13.76 25.76 18.93
N ARG A 27 14.79 24.91 19.14
CA ARG A 27 16.22 25.25 18.88
C ARG A 27 17.21 24.10 19.10
N SER A 28 18.24 24.14 18.25
CA SER A 28 19.54 23.45 18.21
C SER A 28 20.47 23.72 19.40
N LEU A 29 21.50 22.90 19.60
CA LEU A 29 22.88 23.37 19.85
C LEU A 29 23.93 22.26 19.72
N VAL A 30 25.16 22.73 19.49
CA VAL A 30 26.41 22.08 19.06
C VAL A 30 27.44 22.22 20.20
N ASP A 31 28.42 21.32 20.21
CA ASP A 31 29.87 21.56 20.42
C ASP A 31 30.63 21.14 21.72
N GLU A 32 31.78 20.49 21.46
CA GLU A 32 33.16 20.84 21.87
C GLU A 32 33.98 20.15 23.02
N PHE A 33 35.30 20.06 22.72
CA PHE A 33 36.55 19.86 23.50
C PHE A 33 36.96 18.45 24.03
N SER A 34 38.23 18.03 24.18
CA SER A 34 39.59 18.36 23.67
C SER A 34 40.67 17.54 24.43
N GLU A 35 41.86 17.43 23.84
CA GLU A 35 43.21 17.39 24.47
C GLU A 35 43.87 16.12 25.08
N SER A 36 44.82 15.55 24.30
CA SER A 36 46.29 15.52 24.51
C SER A 36 47.04 14.45 25.36
N ASN A 37 48.04 13.86 24.68
CA ASN A 37 49.49 13.77 25.02
C ASN A 37 50.17 12.48 25.58
N SER A 38 51.23 12.09 24.83
CA SER A 38 52.56 11.58 25.27
C SER A 38 52.64 10.07 25.67
N VAL A 39 53.72 9.27 25.54
CA VAL A 39 55.11 9.41 25.04
C VAL A 39 55.80 8.01 25.02
N LEU A 40 56.81 7.84 24.14
CA LEU A 40 58.02 6.97 24.12
C LEU A 40 58.04 5.41 24.02
N GLU A 41 58.98 4.98 23.14
CA GLU A 41 59.91 3.82 23.16
C GLU A 41 59.37 2.40 22.91
N GLY A 42 59.98 1.52 22.10
CA GLY A 42 61.22 1.55 21.34
C GLY A 42 61.60 0.14 20.85
N SER A 43 62.26 0.07 19.69
CA SER A 43 63.14 -0.99 19.15
C SER A 43 62.63 -2.40 18.79
N ASN A 44 62.63 -2.64 17.47
CA ASN A 44 63.49 -3.57 16.72
C ASN A 44 63.79 -4.98 17.29
N ALA A 45 63.49 -6.03 16.51
CA ALA A 45 64.42 -6.60 15.52
C ALA A 45 64.03 -8.04 15.11
N THR A 46 64.08 -8.29 13.78
CA THR A 46 64.62 -9.47 13.09
C THR A 46 64.12 -10.90 13.39
N GLY A 47 63.87 -11.65 12.31
CA GLY A 47 64.17 -13.09 12.31
C GLY A 47 63.29 -13.91 11.39
N ALA A 48 63.83 -14.29 10.24
CA ALA A 48 63.21 -15.09 9.20
C ALA A 48 63.12 -16.60 9.53
N GLU A 49 62.25 -17.28 8.78
CA GLU A 49 62.32 -18.68 8.33
C GLU A 49 62.21 -19.83 9.37
N SER A 50 61.22 -20.72 9.17
CA SER A 50 61.44 -21.98 8.43
C SER A 50 60.30 -23.00 8.60
N ASN A 51 59.82 -23.45 7.44
CA ASN A 51 59.36 -24.77 7.02
C ASN A 51 58.79 -25.84 7.98
N ALA A 52 57.66 -26.36 7.48
CA ALA A 52 57.34 -27.78 7.25
C ALA A 52 56.75 -28.61 8.41
N SER A 53 55.53 -29.11 8.17
CA SER A 53 55.32 -30.54 7.99
C SER A 53 53.94 -30.85 7.39
N ARG A 54 53.96 -31.60 6.28
CA ARG A 54 52.78 -32.24 5.68
C ARG A 54 52.34 -33.42 6.54
N ARG A 55 51.03 -33.68 6.59
CA ARG A 55 50.50 -35.05 6.61
C ARG A 55 49.11 -35.11 6.00
N SER A 56 48.99 -36.03 5.05
CA SER A 56 47.84 -36.43 4.25
C SER A 56 46.80 -37.22 5.05
N ASN A 57 45.51 -36.99 4.80
CA ASN A 57 44.53 -38.06 4.81
C ASN A 57 43.27 -37.72 3.99
N GLU A 58 42.95 -38.67 3.10
CA GLU A 58 41.64 -38.95 2.46
C GLU A 58 41.04 -37.91 1.51
N ASP A 59 41.31 -38.14 0.21
CA ASP A 59 40.74 -37.44 -0.94
C ASP A 59 39.20 -37.61 -0.99
N SER A 60 38.48 -36.67 -0.36
CA SER A 60 37.04 -36.52 -0.53
C SER A 60 36.72 -36.10 -1.98
N PHE A 61 35.54 -36.45 -2.49
CA PHE A 61 35.04 -35.93 -3.78
C PHE A 61 35.10 -34.38 -3.83
N ALA A 62 34.90 -33.73 -2.68
CA ALA A 62 35.09 -32.30 -2.51
C ALA A 62 36.54 -31.86 -2.81
N ASP A 63 37.54 -32.62 -2.34
CA ASP A 63 38.98 -32.35 -2.54
C ASP A 63 39.42 -32.61 -3.99
N MET A 64 38.73 -33.52 -4.68
CA MET A 64 38.93 -33.76 -6.11
C MET A 64 38.31 -32.66 -6.96
N ILE A 65 37.13 -32.14 -6.56
CA ILE A 65 36.50 -30.96 -7.15
C ILE A 65 37.33 -29.71 -6.88
N ASP A 66 37.83 -29.50 -5.67
CA ASP A 66 38.64 -28.33 -5.31
C ASP A 66 39.95 -28.31 -6.11
N ARG A 67 40.61 -29.45 -6.29
CA ARG A 67 41.79 -29.54 -7.19
C ARG A 67 41.45 -29.32 -8.66
N ALA A 68 40.27 -29.72 -9.11
CA ALA A 68 39.81 -29.44 -10.47
C ALA A 68 39.52 -27.94 -10.64
N LEU A 69 38.87 -27.32 -9.65
CA LEU A 69 38.57 -25.89 -9.60
C LEU A 69 39.85 -25.04 -9.50
N GLU A 70 40.83 -25.41 -8.68
CA GLU A 70 42.13 -24.72 -8.61
C GLU A 70 42.94 -24.87 -9.89
N ARG A 71 42.72 -25.94 -10.66
CA ARG A 71 43.40 -26.16 -11.95
C ARG A 71 42.72 -25.38 -13.09
N GLU A 72 41.41 -25.20 -13.02
CA GLU A 72 40.61 -24.47 -14.02
C GLU A 72 40.56 -22.96 -13.73
N PHE A 73 40.65 -22.57 -12.46
CA PHE A 73 40.78 -21.21 -11.96
C PHE A 73 42.04 -21.11 -11.08
N PRO A 74 43.25 -21.15 -11.68
CA PRO A 74 44.48 -20.96 -10.92
C PRO A 74 44.41 -19.61 -10.21
N GLU A 75 44.55 -19.62 -8.87
CA GLU A 75 44.69 -18.40 -8.06
C GLU A 75 46.00 -17.71 -8.41
N ASN A 76 46.04 -17.02 -9.55
CA ASN A 76 47.11 -16.09 -9.86
C ASN A 76 46.53 -14.83 -10.51
N GLU A 77 46.84 -13.73 -9.85
CA GLU A 77 47.13 -12.46 -10.48
C GLU A 77 45.93 -11.83 -11.20
N GLN A 78 45.07 -11.20 -10.39
CA GLN A 78 44.67 -9.86 -10.76
C GLN A 78 45.98 -9.07 -10.90
N ASN A 79 46.43 -8.88 -12.16
CA ASN A 79 47.58 -8.09 -12.53
C ASN A 79 47.71 -6.91 -11.56
N GLU A 80 48.83 -6.83 -10.84
CA GLU A 80 49.39 -5.56 -10.41
C GLU A 80 49.72 -4.76 -11.68
N ALA A 81 48.69 -4.27 -12.36
CA ALA A 81 48.81 -3.02 -13.06
C ALA A 81 49.13 -2.03 -11.95
N THR A 82 50.36 -1.51 -11.98
CA THR A 82 50.94 -0.52 -11.07
C THR A 82 49.87 0.39 -10.46
N ASP A 83 49.34 -0.02 -9.31
CA ASP A 83 48.21 0.65 -8.70
C ASP A 83 48.78 1.91 -8.07
N ALA A 84 48.37 3.08 -8.57
CA ALA A 84 48.82 4.38 -8.06
C ALA A 84 48.45 4.63 -6.57
N GLY A 85 47.79 3.66 -5.92
CA GLY A 85 47.40 3.66 -4.51
C GLY A 85 47.98 2.50 -3.69
N SER A 86 49.12 1.92 -4.08
CA SER A 86 49.85 0.99 -3.20
C SER A 86 50.23 1.69 -1.88
N PHE A 87 49.86 1.09 -0.74
CA PHE A 87 50.08 1.62 0.62
C PHE A 87 51.53 2.06 0.86
N ASN A 88 52.49 1.41 0.20
CA ASN A 88 53.91 1.74 0.30
C ASN A 88 54.23 3.08 -0.38
N ASN A 89 53.59 3.42 -1.50
CA ASN A 89 53.75 4.73 -2.16
C ASN A 89 53.14 5.86 -1.34
N SER A 90 51.96 5.67 -0.73
CA SER A 90 51.29 6.72 0.06
C SER A 90 52.03 7.09 1.36
N VAL A 91 52.76 6.14 1.97
CA VAL A 91 53.64 6.42 3.12
C VAL A 91 54.88 7.20 2.68
N THR A 92 55.40 6.91 1.48
CA THR A 92 56.59 7.60 0.93
C THR A 92 56.26 9.03 0.50
N GLU A 93 55.01 9.30 0.10
CA GLU A 93 54.49 10.63 -0.29
C GLU A 93 53.91 11.46 0.89
N GLN A 94 54.10 11.04 2.15
CA GLN A 94 53.55 11.69 3.37
C GLN A 94 52.00 11.79 3.41
N GLN A 95 51.28 11.02 2.60
CA GLN A 95 49.81 11.00 2.60
C GLN A 95 49.20 9.99 3.60
N ALA A 96 50.03 9.17 4.25
CA ALA A 96 49.60 8.21 5.27
C ALA A 96 50.56 8.21 6.49
N VAL A 97 50.00 8.08 7.70
CA VAL A 97 50.75 7.97 8.96
C VAL A 97 50.61 6.53 9.48
N LEU A 98 51.74 5.93 9.86
CA LEU A 98 51.77 4.61 10.49
C LEU A 98 51.44 4.73 11.98
N GLU A 99 50.33 4.13 12.40
CA GLU A 99 49.94 4.04 13.82
C GLU A 99 49.95 2.58 14.29
N THR A 100 50.38 2.36 15.54
CA THR A 100 50.40 1.03 16.17
C THR A 100 49.07 0.82 16.88
N VAL A 101 48.28 -0.15 16.42
CA VAL A 101 46.96 -0.47 16.98
C VAL A 101 46.98 -1.79 17.74
N ALA A 102 46.33 -1.81 18.91
CA ALA A 102 46.14 -3.04 19.66
C ALA A 102 44.94 -3.81 19.12
N ARG A 103 45.13 -5.09 18.78
CA ARG A 103 44.04 -5.99 18.39
C ARG A 103 43.57 -6.77 19.61
N MET A 104 42.36 -6.47 20.09
CA MET A 104 41.76 -7.21 21.19
C MET A 104 40.90 -8.36 20.64
N LYS A 105 41.11 -9.58 21.15
CA LYS A 105 40.22 -10.72 20.95
C LYS A 105 39.59 -11.06 22.29
N THR A 106 38.27 -10.96 22.40
CA THR A 106 37.53 -11.40 23.58
C THR A 106 37.51 -12.92 23.64
N LYS A 107 38.20 -13.49 24.63
CA LYS A 107 38.12 -14.93 24.92
C LYS A 107 37.12 -15.13 26.07
N LYS A 108 36.01 -15.82 25.82
CA LYS A 108 34.98 -16.09 26.83
C LYS A 108 35.52 -17.11 27.84
N ASN A 109 35.42 -16.79 29.14
CA ASN A 109 35.51 -17.77 30.22
C ASN A 109 34.10 -18.31 30.44
N ASP A 110 33.89 -19.59 30.16
CA ASP A 110 32.66 -20.32 30.46
C ASP A 110 32.50 -20.45 31.97
N THR A 111 31.74 -19.56 32.61
CA THR A 111 31.14 -19.75 33.95
C THR A 111 30.29 -18.53 34.32
N LYS A 112 29.05 -18.48 33.82
CA LYS A 112 27.87 -17.87 34.45
C LYS A 112 26.68 -17.86 33.47
N GLU A 113 26.11 -19.03 33.25
CA GLU A 113 24.69 -19.13 32.93
C GLU A 113 23.97 -19.54 34.20
N GLU A 114 23.31 -18.59 34.87
CA GLU A 114 22.19 -18.92 35.74
C GLU A 114 21.27 -17.70 35.90
N ASN A 115 19.99 -17.93 35.63
CA ASN A 115 18.81 -17.08 35.84
C ASN A 115 18.66 -15.81 34.98
N ARG A 116 18.10 -15.98 33.77
CA ARG A 116 17.12 -15.01 33.22
C ARG A 116 15.76 -15.69 33.12
N SER A 117 14.74 -15.10 33.74
CA SER A 117 13.35 -15.53 33.65
C SER A 117 12.80 -15.31 32.24
N PHE A 118 12.24 -16.37 31.64
CA PHE A 118 11.62 -16.33 30.31
C PHE A 118 10.53 -15.26 30.21
N HIS A 119 10.79 -14.21 29.42
CA HIS A 119 9.76 -13.29 28.93
C HIS A 119 9.52 -13.55 27.44
N ILE A 120 8.25 -13.61 27.01
CA ILE A 120 7.87 -13.81 25.60
C ILE A 120 8.49 -12.76 24.67
N HIS A 121 8.83 -11.59 25.20
CA HIS A 121 9.50 -10.52 24.46
C HIS A 121 10.92 -10.88 24.00
N ASP A 122 11.61 -11.83 24.65
CA ASP A 122 12.96 -12.27 24.28
C ASP A 122 12.95 -13.22 23.06
N VAL A 123 11.82 -13.87 22.77
CA VAL A 123 11.68 -14.76 21.59
C VAL A 123 11.69 -13.97 20.27
N PHE A 124 11.21 -12.72 20.31
CA PHE A 124 11.13 -11.84 19.14
C PHE A 124 12.29 -10.84 19.06
N ASN A 125 13.08 -10.71 20.13
CA ASN A 125 14.21 -9.80 20.20
C ASN A 125 15.52 -10.57 19.99
N LEU A 126 15.79 -10.95 18.72
CA LEU A 126 17.01 -11.65 18.28
C LEU A 126 18.31 -10.80 18.39
N ASP A 127 18.27 -9.69 19.13
CA ASP A 127 19.41 -8.79 19.32
C ASP A 127 20.56 -9.45 20.12
N SER A 128 20.29 -10.50 20.91
CA SER A 128 21.31 -11.08 21.81
C SER A 128 22.18 -12.18 21.22
N GLU A 129 21.84 -12.79 20.08
CA GLU A 129 22.61 -13.95 19.59
C GLU A 129 23.53 -13.66 18.39
N ASN A 130 23.40 -12.52 17.70
CA ASN A 130 24.11 -12.30 16.43
C ASN A 130 24.96 -11.02 16.34
N ARG A 131 25.27 -10.34 17.45
CA ARG A 131 26.28 -9.27 17.43
C ARG A 131 27.24 -9.33 18.61
N ALA A 132 28.52 -9.35 18.26
CA ALA A 132 29.68 -8.97 19.07
C ALA A 132 30.51 -10.06 19.79
N GLU A 133 30.35 -11.36 19.52
CA GLU A 133 31.23 -12.32 20.22
C GLU A 133 32.60 -12.57 19.56
N ASP A 134 32.88 -12.08 18.33
CA ASP A 134 34.20 -12.34 17.70
C ASP A 134 34.67 -11.29 16.67
N MET A 135 34.23 -10.03 16.78
CA MET A 135 34.74 -8.95 15.90
C MET A 135 35.99 -8.34 16.52
N PRO A 136 37.20 -8.55 15.95
CA PRO A 136 38.42 -7.93 16.47
C PRO A 136 38.29 -6.40 16.39
N THR A 137 38.28 -5.74 17.54
CA THR A 137 38.35 -4.30 17.66
C THR A 137 39.80 -3.85 17.60
N LEU A 138 40.05 -2.76 16.88
CA LEU A 138 41.31 -2.04 16.88
C LEU A 138 41.13 -0.80 17.74
N ILE A 139 42.06 -0.59 18.66
CA ILE A 139 42.11 0.61 19.48
C ILE A 139 43.37 1.37 19.06
N ASP A 140 43.17 2.60 18.60
CA ASP A 140 44.27 3.53 18.30
C ASP A 140 44.76 4.22 19.59
N ARG A 141 45.95 4.83 19.53
CA ARG A 141 46.61 5.56 20.61
C ARG A 141 45.77 6.68 21.21
N LYS A 142 44.76 7.20 20.49
CA LYS A 142 43.79 8.19 21.00
C LYS A 142 42.52 7.56 21.60
N ASP A 143 42.53 6.26 21.91
CA ASP A 143 41.39 5.46 22.39
C ASP A 143 40.18 5.42 21.43
N ASN A 144 40.41 5.70 20.15
CA ASN A 144 39.39 5.50 19.13
C ASN A 144 39.21 4.00 18.87
N VAL A 145 37.97 3.52 19.01
CA VAL A 145 37.62 2.12 18.78
C VAL A 145 37.13 1.95 17.35
N PHE A 146 37.91 1.24 16.55
CA PHE A 146 37.58 0.87 15.18
C PHE A 146 37.16 -0.60 15.14
N ILE A 147 35.98 -0.87 14.59
CA ILE A 147 35.52 -2.23 14.34
C ILE A 147 35.98 -2.61 12.93
N ILE A 148 36.76 -3.68 12.79
CA ILE A 148 37.11 -4.19 11.46
C ILE A 148 35.81 -4.69 10.83
N SER A 149 35.27 -3.93 9.88
CA SER A 149 34.10 -4.34 9.10
C SER A 149 34.47 -5.59 8.32
N ASN A 150 33.92 -6.72 8.77
CA ASN A 150 33.80 -8.02 8.13
C ASN A 150 34.97 -8.45 7.20
N ARG A 151 35.70 -9.52 7.56
CA ARG A 151 36.55 -10.23 6.59
C ARG A 151 35.68 -10.49 5.36
N LYS A 152 36.03 -9.95 4.19
CA LYS A 152 35.54 -10.48 2.92
C LYS A 152 35.88 -11.98 2.96
N SER A 153 34.89 -12.81 3.26
CA SER A 153 35.04 -14.25 3.21
C SER A 153 35.44 -14.60 1.79
N LYS A 154 36.33 -15.59 1.64
CA LYS A 154 36.81 -16.08 0.34
C LYS A 154 35.66 -16.55 -0.58
N TYR A 155 34.47 -16.75 -0.01
CA TYR A 155 33.24 -17.16 -0.67
C TYR A 155 32.11 -16.15 -0.39
N PRO A 156 31.14 -15.95 -1.30
CA PRO A 156 29.96 -15.13 -1.06
C PRO A 156 29.09 -15.78 0.04
N VAL A 157 29.15 -15.26 1.26
CA VAL A 157 28.25 -15.66 2.35
C VAL A 157 26.96 -14.84 2.22
N LEU A 158 25.81 -15.51 2.10
CA LEU A 158 24.49 -14.89 2.14
C LEU A 158 24.28 -14.24 3.51
N GLN A 159 24.35 -12.91 3.58
CA GLN A 159 23.96 -12.15 4.77
C GLN A 159 22.43 -12.10 4.81
N VAL A 160 21.84 -12.88 5.71
CA VAL A 160 20.37 -12.91 5.93
C VAL A 160 20.02 -11.90 7.01
N ASP A 161 19.12 -10.97 6.71
CA ASP A 161 18.51 -10.12 7.72
C ASP A 161 17.36 -10.87 8.40
N LEU A 162 17.67 -11.56 9.51
CA LEU A 162 16.70 -12.32 10.28
C LEU A 162 15.61 -11.42 10.90
N ARG A 163 15.87 -10.13 11.11
CA ARG A 163 14.87 -9.20 11.66
C ARG A 163 13.78 -8.93 10.65
N LEU A 164 14.16 -8.61 9.41
CA LEU A 164 13.21 -8.40 8.33
C LEU A 164 12.30 -9.62 8.11
N ILE A 165 12.88 -10.82 8.15
CA ILE A 165 12.11 -12.07 8.00
C ILE A 165 11.14 -12.23 9.18
N SER A 166 11.60 -12.03 10.41
CA SER A 166 10.75 -12.10 11.60
C SER A 166 9.59 -11.10 11.52
N ASP A 167 9.87 -9.85 11.19
CA ASP A 167 8.87 -8.79 11.06
C ASP A 167 7.83 -9.13 9.97
N LEU A 168 8.27 -9.62 8.82
CA LEU A 168 7.37 -10.05 7.74
C LEU A 168 6.48 -11.22 8.18
N VAL A 169 7.03 -12.21 8.89
CA VAL A 169 6.26 -13.34 9.43
C VAL A 169 5.21 -12.84 10.41
N VAL A 170 5.60 -11.98 11.35
CA VAL A 170 4.71 -11.39 12.35
C VAL A 170 3.58 -10.62 11.67
N VAL A 171 3.86 -9.82 10.64
CA VAL A 171 2.86 -9.05 9.88
C VAL A 171 1.90 -9.98 9.11
N ILE A 172 2.38 -11.05 8.48
CA ILE A 172 1.52 -11.98 7.72
C ILE A 172 0.61 -12.78 8.65
N VAL A 173 1.16 -13.33 9.74
CA VAL A 173 0.40 -14.15 10.69
C VAL A 173 -0.69 -13.32 11.35
N SER A 174 -0.34 -12.13 11.82
CA SER A 174 -1.30 -11.21 12.44
C SER A 174 -2.36 -10.71 11.45
N ALA A 175 -2.00 -10.36 10.22
CA ALA A 175 -2.96 -10.01 9.17
C ALA A 175 -3.92 -11.17 8.91
N THR A 176 -3.41 -12.41 8.85
CA THR A 176 -4.24 -13.62 8.69
C THR A 176 -5.22 -13.76 9.86
N CYS A 177 -4.74 -13.65 11.10
CA CYS A 177 -5.59 -13.69 12.30
C CYS A 177 -6.67 -12.59 12.31
N GLY A 178 -6.29 -11.35 11.98
CA GLY A 178 -7.23 -10.22 11.89
C GLY A 178 -8.25 -10.41 10.78
N GLY A 179 -7.82 -10.88 9.61
CA GLY A 179 -8.68 -11.22 8.49
C GLY A 179 -9.70 -12.31 8.84
N ILE A 180 -9.28 -13.38 9.51
CA ILE A 180 -10.17 -14.46 9.99
C ILE A 180 -11.18 -13.89 10.99
N ALA A 181 -10.74 -13.11 11.99
CA ALA A 181 -11.62 -12.52 12.98
C ALA A 181 -12.72 -11.64 12.34
N PHE A 182 -12.35 -10.82 11.35
CA PHE A 182 -13.29 -9.96 10.64
C PHE A 182 -14.20 -10.75 9.70
N ALA A 183 -13.68 -11.78 9.04
CA ALA A 183 -14.50 -12.69 8.23
C ALA A 183 -15.57 -13.39 9.09
N CYS A 184 -15.20 -13.89 10.28
CA CYS A 184 -16.13 -14.49 11.25
C CYS A 184 -17.17 -13.48 11.75
N ALA A 185 -16.80 -12.21 11.90
CA ALA A 185 -17.72 -11.13 12.26
C ALA A 185 -18.62 -10.66 11.09
N GLY A 186 -18.48 -11.25 9.89
CA GLY A 186 -19.21 -10.85 8.69
C GLY A 186 -18.75 -9.52 8.08
N GLN A 187 -17.59 -9.02 8.52
CA GLN A 187 -16.97 -7.76 8.08
C GLN A 187 -16.00 -7.98 6.91
N PRO A 188 -15.63 -6.92 6.17
CA PRO A 188 -14.64 -7.01 5.09
C PRO A 188 -13.24 -7.41 5.63
N VAL A 189 -12.59 -8.36 4.96
CA VAL A 189 -11.29 -8.91 5.39
C VAL A 189 -10.18 -7.85 5.39
N PHE A 190 -10.22 -6.91 4.43
CA PHE A 190 -9.28 -5.79 4.33
C PHE A 190 -9.21 -4.94 5.61
N THR A 191 -10.35 -4.76 6.29
CA THR A 191 -10.41 -4.05 7.57
C THR A 191 -9.70 -4.82 8.68
N GLY A 192 -9.76 -6.15 8.63
CA GLY A 192 -9.02 -7.03 9.54
C GLY A 192 -7.51 -6.94 9.36
N TYR A 193 -7.02 -6.89 8.11
CA TYR A 193 -5.59 -6.70 7.82
C TYR A 193 -5.06 -5.37 8.38
N LEU A 194 -5.81 -4.29 8.15
CA LEU A 194 -5.46 -2.95 8.64
C LEU A 194 -5.41 -2.88 10.16
N LEU A 195 -6.44 -3.42 10.84
CA LEU A 195 -6.51 -3.38 12.30
C LEU A 195 -5.48 -4.31 12.95
N ALA A 196 -5.20 -5.47 12.35
CA ALA A 196 -4.08 -6.29 12.77
C ALA A 196 -2.80 -5.46 12.73
N GLY A 197 -2.49 -4.85 11.58
CA GLY A 197 -1.38 -3.90 11.41
C GLY A 197 -1.24 -2.90 12.55
N SER A 198 -2.33 -2.21 12.88
CA SER A 198 -2.36 -1.19 13.95
C SER A 198 -2.07 -1.76 15.34
N VAL A 199 -2.51 -2.99 15.62
CA VAL A 199 -2.24 -3.66 16.89
C VAL A 199 -0.77 -4.08 17.01
N ILE A 200 -0.14 -4.54 15.94
CA ILE A 200 1.24 -5.05 15.99
C ILE A 200 2.27 -3.93 15.85
N GLY A 201 1.89 -2.84 15.17
CA GLY A 201 2.75 -1.69 14.93
C GLY A 201 3.16 -0.95 16.20
N PRO A 202 4.03 0.08 16.08
CA PRO A 202 4.57 0.83 17.21
C PRO A 202 3.50 1.55 18.05
N GLY A 203 2.32 1.77 17.49
CA GLY A 203 1.17 2.33 18.21
C GLY A 203 0.37 1.35 19.07
N GLY A 204 0.73 0.05 19.06
CA GLY A 204 0.07 -1.03 19.77
C GLY A 204 1.06 -1.85 20.60
N LEU A 205 1.42 -3.03 20.11
CA LEU A 205 2.30 -4.00 20.79
C LEU A 205 3.78 -3.84 20.40
N SER A 206 4.11 -3.03 19.39
CA SER A 206 5.48 -2.72 18.96
C SER A 206 6.34 -3.97 18.66
N PHE A 207 5.77 -4.98 18.03
CA PHE A 207 6.51 -6.20 17.67
C PHE A 207 7.38 -6.05 16.42
N VAL A 208 7.11 -5.05 15.58
CA VAL A 208 7.85 -4.80 14.33
C VAL A 208 8.93 -3.75 14.56
N SER A 209 10.17 -4.09 14.23
CA SER A 209 11.33 -3.22 14.45
C SER A 209 11.74 -2.45 13.18
N GLU A 210 11.70 -3.10 12.01
CA GLU A 210 12.17 -2.59 10.72
C GLU A 210 11.00 -2.10 9.83
N MET A 211 10.29 -1.07 10.30
CA MET A 211 9.10 -0.51 9.63
C MET A 211 9.35 -0.15 8.15
N VAL A 212 10.47 0.51 7.85
CA VAL A 212 10.78 1.01 6.50
C VAL A 212 10.99 -0.14 5.51
N GLN A 213 11.63 -1.22 5.95
CA GLN A 213 11.91 -2.38 5.13
C GLN A 213 10.61 -3.14 4.83
N VAL A 214 9.76 -3.34 5.86
CA VAL A 214 8.42 -3.93 5.70
C VAL A 214 7.56 -3.08 4.76
N GLU A 215 7.58 -1.75 4.89
CA GLU A 215 6.86 -0.83 4.01
C GLU A 215 7.32 -0.94 2.55
N THR A 216 8.63 -1.05 2.33
CA THR A 216 9.22 -1.22 1.00
C THR A 216 8.73 -2.51 0.33
N VAL A 217 8.69 -3.63 1.07
CA VAL A 217 8.15 -4.90 0.56
C VAL A 217 6.65 -4.80 0.32
N ALA A 218 5.93 -4.15 1.23
CA ALA A 218 4.50 -3.89 1.13
C ALA A 218 4.12 -3.01 -0.08
N GLN A 219 5.03 -2.16 -0.58
CA GLN A 219 4.78 -1.31 -1.74
C GLN A 219 4.46 -2.11 -3.02
N PHE A 220 5.00 -3.32 -3.15
CA PHE A 220 4.60 -4.24 -4.23
C PHE A 220 3.11 -4.58 -4.20
N GLY A 221 2.46 -4.53 -3.03
CA GLY A 221 1.02 -4.70 -2.89
C GLY A 221 0.23 -3.66 -3.66
N VAL A 222 0.66 -2.40 -3.62
CA VAL A 222 0.04 -1.34 -4.41
C VAL A 222 0.18 -1.59 -5.90
N ILE A 223 1.39 -1.97 -6.33
CA ILE A 223 1.72 -2.24 -7.72
C ILE A 223 0.82 -3.35 -8.26
N PHE A 224 0.74 -4.50 -7.58
CA PHE A 224 -0.08 -5.62 -8.04
C PHE A 224 -1.58 -5.38 -7.90
N LEU A 225 -2.01 -4.60 -6.90
CA LEU A 225 -3.39 -4.18 -6.74
C LEU A 225 -3.85 -3.30 -7.91
N LEU A 226 -3.06 -2.29 -8.28
CA LEU A 226 -3.35 -1.40 -9.40
C LEU A 226 -3.21 -2.10 -10.75
N PHE A 227 -2.27 -3.04 -10.88
CA PHE A 227 -2.16 -3.88 -12.07
C PHE A 227 -3.42 -4.72 -12.28
N ALA A 228 -3.90 -5.40 -11.24
CA ALA A 228 -5.13 -6.17 -11.32
C ALA A 228 -6.36 -5.30 -11.62
N LEU A 229 -6.46 -4.12 -11.01
CA LEU A 229 -7.48 -3.14 -11.37
C LEU A 229 -7.41 -2.73 -12.85
N GLY A 230 -6.20 -2.53 -13.37
CA GLY A 230 -5.99 -2.27 -14.79
C GLY A 230 -6.42 -3.43 -15.68
N LEU A 231 -6.22 -4.68 -15.26
CA LEU A 231 -6.68 -5.88 -15.98
C LEU A 231 -8.20 -6.03 -15.99
N GLU A 232 -8.86 -5.67 -14.88
CA GLU A 232 -10.32 -5.71 -14.75
C GLU A 232 -11.02 -4.61 -15.56
N PHE A 233 -10.28 -3.56 -15.93
CA PHE A 233 -10.77 -2.48 -16.77
C PHE A 233 -11.22 -3.02 -18.12
N SER A 234 -12.49 -2.82 -18.46
CA SER A 234 -13.01 -3.18 -19.78
C SER A 234 -13.80 -2.01 -20.36
N ALA A 235 -13.27 -1.44 -21.43
CA ALA A 235 -13.96 -0.40 -22.20
C ALA A 235 -15.34 -0.86 -22.72
N ALA A 236 -15.51 -2.17 -22.94
CA ALA A 236 -16.79 -2.77 -23.31
C ALA A 236 -17.78 -2.74 -22.13
N LYS A 237 -17.36 -3.15 -20.92
CA LYS A 237 -18.19 -3.08 -19.72
C LYS A 237 -18.61 -1.63 -19.43
N LEU A 238 -17.70 -0.67 -19.57
CA LEU A 238 -17.98 0.76 -19.34
C LEU A 238 -18.99 1.35 -20.34
N ARG A 239 -18.94 0.93 -21.62
CA ARG A 239 -19.86 1.39 -22.67
C ARG A 239 -21.30 0.88 -22.47
N VAL A 240 -21.46 -0.29 -21.85
CA VAL A 240 -22.77 -0.86 -21.51
C VAL A 240 -23.41 -0.10 -20.37
N VAL A 241 -22.61 0.46 -19.46
CA VAL A 241 -23.12 1.31 -18.40
C VAL A 241 -23.54 2.66 -18.98
N ARG A 242 -24.81 3.04 -18.74
CA ARG A 242 -25.41 4.27 -19.27
C ARG A 242 -24.53 5.50 -18.99
N ALA A 243 -24.62 6.52 -19.86
CA ALA A 243 -23.92 7.81 -19.72
C ALA A 243 -23.97 8.42 -18.31
N VAL A 244 -25.02 8.11 -17.54
CA VAL A 244 -25.22 8.50 -16.13
C VAL A 244 -24.10 7.99 -15.22
N ALA A 245 -23.65 6.75 -15.36
CA ALA A 245 -22.62 6.20 -14.48
C ALA A 245 -21.25 6.84 -14.73
N VAL A 246 -20.90 7.04 -16.01
CA VAL A 246 -19.65 7.66 -16.43
C VAL A 246 -19.64 9.15 -16.11
N LEU A 247 -20.60 9.89 -16.65
CA LEU A 247 -20.65 11.34 -16.48
C LEU A 247 -20.99 11.71 -15.03
N GLY A 248 -21.89 10.95 -14.39
CA GLY A 248 -22.25 11.16 -13.00
C GLY A 248 -21.12 10.84 -12.03
N GLY A 249 -20.38 9.75 -12.23
CA GLY A 249 -19.23 9.43 -11.38
C GLY A 249 -18.09 10.45 -11.54
N LEU A 250 -17.78 10.89 -12.76
CA LEU A 250 -16.80 11.97 -12.99
C LEU A 250 -17.26 13.28 -12.35
N LEU A 251 -18.54 13.63 -12.52
CA LEU A 251 -19.12 14.84 -11.94
C LEU A 251 -19.10 14.78 -10.41
N GLN A 252 -19.35 13.62 -9.81
CA GLN A 252 -19.25 13.42 -8.36
C GLN A 252 -17.82 13.69 -7.87
N ILE A 253 -16.80 13.06 -8.49
CA ILE A 253 -15.40 13.26 -8.11
C ILE A 253 -15.05 14.76 -8.23
N PHE A 254 -15.45 15.39 -9.34
CA PHE A 254 -15.23 16.82 -9.56
C PHE A 254 -15.91 17.71 -8.51
N LEU A 255 -17.17 17.47 -8.19
CA LEU A 255 -17.89 18.23 -7.17
C LEU A 255 -17.25 18.09 -5.79
N PHE A 256 -16.76 16.90 -5.44
CA PHE A 256 -16.04 16.67 -4.21
C PHE A 256 -14.70 17.41 -4.14
N MET A 257 -13.94 17.38 -5.25
CA MET A 257 -12.70 18.16 -5.39
C MET A 257 -12.95 19.65 -5.18
N CYS A 258 -13.97 20.21 -5.83
CA CYS A 258 -14.34 21.61 -5.66
C CYS A 258 -14.82 21.92 -4.24
N LEU A 259 -15.70 21.09 -3.68
CA LEU A 259 -16.26 21.31 -2.34
C LEU A 259 -15.16 21.33 -1.28
N CYS A 260 -14.25 20.34 -1.29
CA CYS A 260 -13.18 20.25 -0.31
C CYS A 260 -12.08 21.29 -0.59
N GLY A 261 -11.75 21.59 -1.86
CA GLY A 261 -10.80 22.65 -2.22
C GLY A 261 -11.26 24.05 -1.78
N ILE A 262 -12.54 24.38 -1.98
CA ILE A 262 -13.13 25.63 -1.51
C ILE A 262 -13.14 25.66 0.02
N THR A 263 -13.56 24.57 0.67
CA THR A 263 -13.59 24.48 2.15
C THR A 263 -12.20 24.68 2.74
N ALA A 264 -11.17 24.05 2.15
CA ALA A 264 -9.78 24.23 2.59
C ALA A 264 -9.33 25.69 2.45
N SER A 265 -9.64 26.32 1.31
CA SER A 265 -9.31 27.73 1.08
C SER A 265 -10.03 28.68 2.06
N LEU A 266 -11.27 28.37 2.45
CA LEU A 266 -12.02 29.16 3.43
C LEU A 266 -11.49 28.98 4.85
N CYS A 267 -10.94 27.81 5.17
CA CYS A 267 -10.33 27.51 6.47
C CYS A 267 -8.85 27.93 6.57
N GLY A 268 -8.31 28.62 5.56
CA GLY A 268 -6.91 29.06 5.51
C GLY A 268 -5.90 27.95 5.16
N GLY A 269 -6.37 26.76 4.75
CA GLY A 269 -5.53 25.65 4.29
C GLY A 269 -5.12 25.76 2.83
N LYS A 270 -4.20 24.88 2.39
CA LYS A 270 -3.77 24.83 0.98
C LYS A 270 -4.90 24.28 0.11
N PRO A 271 -5.26 24.93 -1.01
CA PRO A 271 -6.33 24.44 -1.88
C PRO A 271 -5.97 23.10 -2.53
N SER A 272 -4.68 22.82 -2.80
CA SER A 272 -4.22 21.53 -3.33
C SER A 272 -4.49 20.36 -2.38
N GLU A 273 -4.27 20.58 -1.07
CA GLU A 273 -4.58 19.62 0.00
C GLU A 273 -6.09 19.38 0.08
N GLY A 274 -6.90 20.44 0.00
CA GLY A 274 -8.37 20.33 -0.06
C GLY A 274 -8.88 19.56 -1.28
N VAL A 275 -8.30 19.80 -2.47
CA VAL A 275 -8.65 19.04 -3.69
C VAL A 275 -8.31 17.57 -3.52
N PHE A 276 -7.15 17.25 -2.93
CA PHE A 276 -6.77 15.87 -2.61
C PHE A 276 -7.73 15.20 -1.61
N VAL A 277 -8.13 15.91 -0.55
CA VAL A 277 -9.15 15.41 0.39
C VAL A 277 -10.46 15.13 -0.35
N GLY A 278 -10.87 16.00 -1.26
CA GLY A 278 -12.06 15.79 -2.08
C GLY A 278 -11.97 14.53 -2.95
N VAL A 279 -10.83 14.35 -3.62
CA VAL A 279 -10.48 13.13 -4.34
C VAL A 279 -10.66 11.90 -3.44
N LEU A 280 -10.01 11.90 -2.28
CA LEU A 280 -9.95 10.78 -1.37
C LEU A 280 -11.35 10.40 -0.86
N LEU A 281 -12.13 11.39 -0.44
CA LEU A 281 -13.49 11.19 0.08
C LEU A 281 -14.50 10.78 -1.01
N SER A 282 -14.25 11.15 -2.26
CA SER A 282 -15.14 10.81 -3.38
C SER A 282 -15.15 9.31 -3.70
N MET A 283 -14.04 8.61 -3.42
CA MET A 283 -13.87 7.18 -3.71
C MET A 283 -14.69 6.31 -2.77
N SER A 284 -15.33 5.27 -3.31
CA SER A 284 -16.20 4.36 -2.54
C SER A 284 -15.69 2.93 -2.65
N SER A 285 -15.91 2.10 -1.62
CA SER A 285 -15.54 0.68 -1.61
C SER A 285 -16.43 -0.13 -2.56
N THR A 286 -15.80 -0.82 -3.51
CA THR A 286 -16.49 -1.66 -4.48
C THR A 286 -16.86 -3.01 -3.88
N ALA A 287 -15.92 -3.67 -3.19
CA ALA A 287 -16.12 -5.01 -2.65
C ALA A 287 -17.28 -5.07 -1.65
N VAL A 288 -17.38 -4.10 -0.74
CA VAL A 288 -18.40 -4.07 0.31
C VAL A 288 -19.79 -3.77 -0.27
N VAL A 289 -19.86 -2.84 -1.23
CA VAL A 289 -21.12 -2.47 -1.88
C VAL A 289 -21.62 -3.61 -2.77
N LEU A 290 -20.75 -4.24 -3.56
CA LEU A 290 -21.14 -5.34 -4.43
C LEU A 290 -21.69 -6.53 -3.64
N LYS A 291 -21.04 -6.90 -2.53
CA LYS A 291 -21.53 -7.95 -1.62
C LYS A 291 -22.95 -7.64 -1.12
N PHE A 292 -23.19 -6.40 -0.71
CA PHE A 292 -24.52 -5.97 -0.28
C PHE A 292 -25.58 -6.05 -1.41
N LEU A 293 -25.25 -5.63 -2.63
CA LEU A 293 -26.16 -5.75 -3.77
C LEU A 293 -26.46 -7.21 -4.13
N MET A 294 -25.47 -8.10 -4.00
CA MET A 294 -25.64 -9.55 -4.20
C MET A 294 -26.57 -10.16 -3.15
N GLU A 295 -26.35 -9.85 -1.88
CA GLU A 295 -27.20 -10.32 -0.76
C GLU A 295 -28.65 -9.84 -0.90
N LYS A 296 -28.87 -8.65 -1.46
CA LYS A 296 -30.20 -8.09 -1.73
C LYS A 296 -30.76 -8.45 -3.10
N ASN A 297 -30.06 -9.27 -3.90
CA ASN A 297 -30.41 -9.62 -5.28
C ASN A 297 -30.82 -8.41 -6.15
N SER A 298 -30.16 -7.27 -5.92
CA SER A 298 -30.53 -5.96 -6.49
C SER A 298 -29.55 -5.48 -7.56
N ILE A 299 -28.64 -6.35 -8.01
CA ILE A 299 -27.65 -6.06 -9.08
C ILE A 299 -28.35 -5.62 -10.37
N SER A 300 -29.38 -6.35 -10.79
CA SER A 300 -30.11 -6.08 -12.03
C SER A 300 -31.09 -4.91 -11.90
N ALA A 301 -31.34 -4.42 -10.68
CA ALA A 301 -32.22 -3.29 -10.47
C ALA A 301 -31.59 -2.00 -11.00
N LEU A 302 -32.43 -1.04 -11.36
CA LEU A 302 -31.99 0.21 -11.96
C LEU A 302 -31.06 1.04 -11.05
N HIS A 303 -31.28 1.03 -9.74
CA HIS A 303 -30.34 1.63 -8.78
C HIS A 303 -29.01 0.85 -8.71
N GLY A 304 -29.08 -0.48 -8.77
CA GLY A 304 -27.89 -1.34 -8.70
C GLY A 304 -26.97 -1.18 -9.91
N GLN A 305 -27.53 -1.08 -11.11
CA GLN A 305 -26.77 -0.81 -12.33
C GLN A 305 -26.06 0.55 -12.30
N VAL A 306 -26.69 1.58 -11.71
CA VAL A 306 -26.05 2.90 -11.53
C VAL A 306 -24.92 2.81 -10.51
N ILE A 307 -25.15 2.14 -9.37
CA ILE A 307 -24.13 1.95 -8.32
C ILE A 307 -22.90 1.22 -8.88
N ILE A 308 -23.09 0.05 -9.48
CA ILE A 308 -22.01 -0.77 -10.05
C ILE A 308 -21.28 0.03 -11.13
N GLY A 309 -22.03 0.75 -11.95
CA GLY A 309 -21.50 1.64 -12.96
C GLY A 309 -20.55 2.70 -12.43
N THR A 310 -21.00 3.42 -11.39
CA THR A 310 -20.21 4.46 -10.73
C THR A 310 -18.99 3.86 -10.03
N LEU A 311 -19.11 2.69 -9.40
CA LEU A 311 -17.97 2.00 -8.77
C LEU A 311 -16.89 1.62 -9.79
N ILE A 312 -17.27 1.00 -10.91
CA ILE A 312 -16.32 0.64 -11.98
C ILE A 312 -15.59 1.88 -12.50
N LEU A 313 -16.30 3.00 -12.65
CA LEU A 313 -15.69 4.26 -13.05
C LEU A 313 -14.73 4.79 -11.98
N GLN A 314 -15.11 4.76 -10.70
CA GLN A 314 -14.26 5.22 -9.60
C GLN A 314 -12.97 4.42 -9.53
N ASP A 315 -13.05 3.09 -9.61
CA ASP A 315 -11.88 2.20 -9.59
C ASP A 315 -10.96 2.46 -10.78
N CYS A 316 -11.52 2.68 -11.97
CA CYS A 316 -10.74 3.12 -13.14
C CYS A 316 -10.11 4.50 -12.94
N ALA A 317 -10.84 5.42 -12.30
CA ALA A 317 -10.35 6.77 -12.04
C ALA A 317 -9.17 6.75 -11.07
N VAL A 318 -9.10 5.81 -10.11
CA VAL A 318 -7.97 5.70 -9.15
C VAL A 318 -6.63 5.77 -9.87
N GLY A 319 -6.42 4.96 -10.91
CA GLY A 319 -5.16 4.95 -11.68
C GLY A 319 -4.83 6.29 -12.33
N LEU A 320 -5.85 6.98 -12.87
CA LEU A 320 -5.69 8.34 -13.42
C LEU A 320 -5.39 9.37 -12.33
N LEU A 321 -6.02 9.25 -11.16
CA LEU A 321 -5.80 10.16 -10.05
C LEU A 321 -4.38 10.03 -9.49
N PHE A 322 -3.79 8.83 -9.45
CA PHE A 322 -2.37 8.64 -9.12
C PHE A 322 -1.45 9.46 -10.02
N ALA A 323 -1.75 9.53 -11.32
CA ALA A 323 -0.99 10.34 -12.27
C ALA A 323 -1.09 11.85 -11.99
N LEU A 324 -2.19 12.29 -11.39
CA LEU A 324 -2.46 13.69 -11.07
C LEU A 324 -1.93 14.08 -9.68
N LEU A 325 -1.55 13.15 -8.80
CA LEU A 325 -1.03 13.50 -7.48
C LEU A 325 0.27 14.33 -7.52
N PRO A 326 1.29 14.01 -8.34
CA PRO A 326 2.49 14.84 -8.45
C PRO A 326 2.18 16.26 -8.95
N VAL A 327 1.15 16.38 -9.80
CA VAL A 327 0.62 17.67 -10.29
C VAL A 327 0.06 18.46 -9.08
N LEU A 328 -0.72 17.85 -8.21
CA LEU A 328 -1.24 18.56 -7.01
C LEU A 328 -0.15 18.95 -6.00
N GLY A 329 0.96 18.21 -5.92
CA GLY A 329 2.07 18.46 -4.98
C GLY A 329 3.06 19.57 -5.38
N GLY A 330 2.96 20.12 -6.59
CA GLY A 330 3.92 21.09 -7.11
C GLY A 330 3.90 22.44 -6.39
N THR A 331 4.81 22.65 -5.44
CA THR A 331 5.08 23.93 -4.78
C THR A 331 6.04 24.79 -5.62
N SER A 332 5.50 25.62 -6.50
CA SER A 332 6.22 26.78 -7.04
C SER A 332 5.20 27.81 -7.51
N GLY A 333 5.52 29.11 -7.36
CA GLY A 333 4.58 30.21 -7.65
C GLY A 333 3.84 30.09 -8.99
N VAL A 334 2.70 30.76 -9.14
CA VAL A 334 1.70 30.55 -10.21
C VAL A 334 2.29 30.27 -11.60
N LEU A 335 3.30 31.03 -12.05
CA LEU A 335 3.91 30.85 -13.37
C LEU A 335 4.78 29.58 -13.47
N GLN A 336 5.61 29.31 -12.46
CA GLN A 336 6.48 28.13 -12.43
C GLN A 336 5.71 26.85 -12.09
N GLY A 337 4.65 26.97 -11.28
CA GLY A 337 3.64 25.93 -11.08
C GLY A 337 3.01 25.55 -12.41
N VAL A 338 2.45 26.50 -13.18
CA VAL A 338 1.83 26.22 -14.48
C VAL A 338 2.78 25.52 -15.46
N ILE A 339 4.06 25.92 -15.51
CA ILE A 339 5.06 25.27 -16.38
C ILE A 339 5.36 23.84 -15.91
N SER A 340 5.54 23.62 -14.60
CA SER A 340 5.79 22.28 -14.02
C SER A 340 4.59 21.33 -14.19
N MET A 341 3.38 21.87 -14.02
CA MET A 341 2.12 21.16 -14.26
C MET A 341 1.97 20.76 -15.72
N THR A 342 2.22 21.70 -16.63
CA THR A 342 2.11 21.46 -18.07
C THR A 342 3.14 20.42 -18.51
N LYS A 343 4.38 20.49 -18.02
CA LYS A 343 5.41 19.49 -18.30
C LYS A 343 4.99 18.10 -17.83
N SER A 344 4.51 17.97 -16.58
CA SER A 344 4.07 16.69 -16.01
C SER A 344 2.88 16.11 -16.78
N LEU A 345 1.93 16.95 -17.17
CA LEU A 345 0.76 16.56 -17.95
C LEU A 345 1.13 16.14 -19.38
N VAL A 346 2.07 16.82 -20.02
CA VAL A 346 2.60 16.44 -21.36
C VAL A 346 3.33 15.10 -21.28
N VAL A 347 4.18 14.89 -20.27
CA VAL A 347 4.87 13.61 -20.05
C VAL A 347 3.86 12.49 -19.82
N LEU A 348 2.83 12.72 -19.00
CA LEU A 348 1.75 11.78 -18.75
C LEU A 348 0.99 11.39 -20.04
N ILE A 349 0.54 12.38 -20.81
CA ILE A 349 -0.21 12.13 -22.06
C ILE A 349 0.67 11.41 -23.07
N THR A 350 1.94 11.81 -23.19
CA THR A 350 2.90 11.17 -24.10
C THR A 350 3.15 9.72 -23.69
N PHE A 351 3.36 9.46 -22.40
CA PHE A 351 3.53 8.12 -21.85
C PHE A 351 2.32 7.23 -22.15
N LEU A 352 1.11 7.70 -21.86
CA LEU A 352 -0.12 6.95 -22.14
C LEU A 352 -0.33 6.72 -23.64
N ALA A 353 -0.01 7.70 -24.49
CA ALA A 353 -0.10 7.57 -25.94
C ALA A 353 0.88 6.50 -26.47
N VAL A 354 2.14 6.53 -26.01
CA VAL A 354 3.17 5.54 -26.37
C VAL A 354 2.74 4.14 -25.93
N LEU A 355 2.29 3.99 -24.67
CA LEU A 355 1.79 2.71 -24.18
C LEU A 355 0.57 2.22 -24.95
N SER A 356 -0.35 3.12 -25.32
CA SER A 356 -1.51 2.76 -26.14
C SER A 356 -1.08 2.24 -27.53
N ILE A 357 -0.10 2.87 -28.17
CA ILE A 357 0.45 2.40 -29.45
C ILE A 357 1.14 1.04 -29.27
N LEU A 358 1.97 0.91 -28.24
CA LEU A 358 2.72 -0.32 -27.94
C LEU A 358 1.77 -1.48 -27.59
N SER A 359 0.67 -1.20 -26.90
CA SER A 359 -0.33 -2.20 -26.50
C SER A 359 -0.96 -2.93 -27.68
N ARG A 360 -1.17 -2.26 -28.82
CA ARG A 360 -1.86 -2.87 -29.97
C ARG A 360 -1.05 -3.97 -30.65
N LYS A 361 0.28 -3.90 -30.60
CA LYS A 361 1.17 -4.82 -31.35
C LYS A 361 2.10 -5.62 -30.44
N CYS A 362 2.75 -4.97 -29.47
CA CYS A 362 3.75 -5.62 -28.63
C CYS A 362 3.11 -6.55 -27.60
N VAL A 363 2.03 -6.13 -26.93
CA VAL A 363 1.41 -6.92 -25.86
C VAL A 363 0.76 -8.22 -26.37
N PRO A 364 -0.10 -8.21 -27.41
CA PRO A 364 -0.63 -9.44 -27.98
C PRO A 364 0.46 -10.39 -28.48
N TRP A 365 1.53 -9.85 -29.07
CA TRP A 365 2.66 -10.65 -29.55
C TRP A 365 3.42 -11.29 -28.40
N PHE A 366 3.76 -10.51 -27.37
CA PHE A 366 4.46 -10.98 -26.18
C PHE A 366 3.65 -12.03 -25.41
N LEU A 367 2.37 -11.77 -25.15
CA LEU A 367 1.52 -12.71 -24.42
C LEU A 367 1.28 -14.00 -25.20
N LYS A 368 1.08 -13.94 -26.52
CA LYS A 368 0.96 -15.15 -27.36
C LYS A 368 2.26 -15.94 -27.40
N LEU A 369 3.41 -15.27 -27.51
CA LEU A 369 4.72 -15.92 -27.45
C LEU A 369 4.91 -16.63 -26.12
N MET A 370 4.61 -15.95 -25.01
CA MET A 370 4.70 -16.54 -23.67
C MET A 370 3.79 -17.76 -23.56
N ILE A 371 2.52 -17.69 -23.95
CA ILE A 371 1.61 -18.85 -23.91
C ILE A 371 2.14 -19.99 -24.79
N SER A 372 2.64 -19.69 -25.98
CA SER A 372 3.20 -20.70 -26.88
C SER A 372 4.42 -21.41 -26.30
N LEU A 373 5.25 -20.70 -25.53
CA LEU A 373 6.41 -21.27 -24.84
C LEU A 373 6.01 -21.95 -23.51
N SER A 374 4.89 -21.54 -22.93
CA SER A 374 4.35 -21.99 -21.64
C SER A 374 3.34 -23.14 -21.81
N SER A 375 3.44 -23.93 -22.90
CA SER A 375 2.47 -24.98 -23.27
C SER A 375 2.33 -26.13 -22.24
N GLN A 376 3.16 -26.15 -21.17
CA GLN A 376 3.12 -27.17 -20.12
C GLN A 376 2.99 -26.64 -18.67
N THR A 377 3.30 -25.37 -18.38
CA THR A 377 3.24 -24.82 -17.00
C THR A 377 2.69 -23.40 -16.98
N ASN A 378 1.78 -23.09 -16.05
CA ASN A 378 1.24 -21.72 -15.88
C ASN A 378 2.24 -20.75 -15.21
N GLU A 379 3.29 -21.29 -14.60
CA GLU A 379 4.29 -20.55 -13.82
C GLU A 379 5.06 -19.53 -14.67
N LEU A 380 5.49 -19.93 -15.87
CA LEU A 380 6.26 -19.07 -16.75
C LEU A 380 5.41 -17.88 -17.27
N TYR A 381 4.14 -18.13 -17.58
CA TYR A 381 3.20 -17.07 -17.95
C TYR A 381 2.92 -16.10 -16.80
N GLN A 382 2.71 -16.62 -15.59
CA GLN A 382 2.53 -15.80 -14.38
C GLN A 382 3.76 -14.90 -14.13
N LEU A 383 4.96 -15.47 -14.20
CA LEU A 383 6.22 -14.72 -14.05
C LEU A 383 6.38 -13.64 -15.12
N ALA A 384 6.03 -13.93 -16.38
CA ALA A 384 6.11 -12.96 -17.45
C ALA A 384 5.10 -11.82 -17.33
N SER A 385 3.88 -12.11 -16.86
CA SER A 385 2.88 -11.09 -16.54
C SER A 385 3.38 -10.14 -15.45
N VAL A 386 3.92 -10.70 -14.37
CA VAL A 386 4.54 -9.93 -13.27
C VAL A 386 5.72 -9.11 -13.75
N ALA A 387 6.63 -9.71 -14.53
CA ALA A 387 7.79 -9.02 -15.08
C ALA A 387 7.37 -7.87 -16.01
N PHE A 388 6.36 -8.07 -16.85
CA PHE A 388 5.81 -7.02 -17.71
C PHE A 388 5.23 -5.87 -16.88
N CYS A 389 4.43 -6.18 -15.86
CA CYS A 389 3.89 -5.19 -14.92
C CYS A 389 5.01 -4.35 -14.28
N LEU A 390 6.03 -5.02 -13.72
CA LEU A 390 7.14 -4.34 -13.06
C LEU A 390 8.00 -3.52 -14.03
N LEU A 391 8.21 -3.99 -15.25
CA LEU A 391 8.98 -3.28 -16.27
C LEU A 391 8.28 -1.98 -16.70
N VAL A 392 6.96 -2.02 -16.91
CA VAL A 392 6.17 -0.83 -17.25
C VAL A 392 6.09 0.11 -16.05
N ALA A 393 5.92 -0.41 -14.82
CA ALA A 393 5.97 0.39 -13.60
C ALA A 393 7.31 1.12 -13.45
N TRP A 394 8.43 0.41 -13.63
CA TRP A 394 9.78 0.98 -13.57
C TRP A 394 10.03 2.01 -14.66
N CYS A 395 9.54 1.77 -15.88
CA CYS A 395 9.60 2.76 -16.97
C CYS A 395 8.84 4.04 -16.61
N SER A 396 7.65 3.92 -16.01
CA SER A 396 6.85 5.07 -15.53
C SER A 396 7.59 5.87 -14.46
N ASP A 397 8.22 5.19 -13.50
CA ASP A 397 9.01 5.84 -12.44
C ASP A 397 10.22 6.60 -12.99
N LYS A 398 10.94 6.02 -13.97
CA LYS A 398 12.06 6.69 -14.66
C LYS A 398 11.64 7.96 -15.41
N LEU A 399 10.37 8.06 -15.82
CA LEU A 399 9.80 9.26 -16.45
C LEU A 399 9.29 10.31 -15.43
N GLY A 400 9.45 10.05 -14.13
CA GLY A 400 9.02 10.95 -13.05
C GLY A 400 7.52 10.95 -12.80
N LEU A 401 6.80 9.90 -13.21
CA LEU A 401 5.37 9.74 -12.93
C LEU A 401 5.18 9.03 -11.58
N SER A 402 4.85 7.74 -11.61
CA SER A 402 4.71 6.89 -10.42
C SER A 402 4.75 5.41 -10.80
N LEU A 403 5.19 4.54 -9.90
CA LEU A 403 5.15 3.08 -10.07
C LEU A 403 3.70 2.59 -10.21
N GLU A 404 2.81 3.21 -9.43
CA GLU A 404 1.38 3.00 -9.35
C GLU A 404 0.70 3.19 -10.72
N LEU A 405 0.95 4.34 -11.36
CA LEU A 405 0.43 4.61 -12.69
C LEU A 405 0.92 3.61 -13.74
N GLY A 406 2.22 3.28 -13.72
CA GLY A 406 2.78 2.35 -14.68
C GLY A 406 2.21 0.94 -14.53
N SER A 407 2.02 0.48 -13.29
CA SER A 407 1.36 -0.80 -13.01
C SER A 407 -0.10 -0.84 -13.47
N PHE A 408 -0.87 0.22 -13.22
CA PHE A 408 -2.24 0.36 -13.74
C PHE A 408 -2.27 0.37 -15.26
N ALA A 409 -1.39 1.16 -15.89
CA ALA A 409 -1.30 1.24 -17.34
C ALA A 409 -0.91 -0.13 -17.95
N ALA A 410 0.00 -0.89 -17.34
CA ALA A 410 0.33 -2.24 -17.77
C ALA A 410 -0.90 -3.16 -17.78
N GLY A 411 -1.72 -3.08 -16.73
CA GLY A 411 -2.97 -3.84 -16.64
C GLY A 411 -3.93 -3.46 -17.76
N VAL A 412 -4.12 -2.16 -17.98
CA VAL A 412 -4.98 -1.65 -19.07
C VAL A 412 -4.47 -2.11 -20.43
N MET A 413 -3.16 -2.16 -20.67
CA MET A 413 -2.60 -2.66 -21.93
C MET A 413 -3.00 -4.12 -22.17
N ILE A 414 -2.92 -4.98 -21.15
CA ILE A 414 -3.30 -6.39 -21.25
C ILE A 414 -4.83 -6.55 -21.34
N SER A 415 -5.59 -5.68 -20.67
CA SER A 415 -7.06 -5.70 -20.66
C SER A 415 -7.70 -5.57 -22.05
N THR A 416 -6.97 -4.98 -23.01
CA THR A 416 -7.42 -4.85 -24.40
C THR A 416 -7.30 -6.14 -25.21
N THR A 417 -6.68 -7.18 -24.64
CA THR A 417 -6.48 -8.49 -25.27
C THR A 417 -7.46 -9.52 -24.74
N ASP A 418 -7.72 -10.58 -25.51
CA ASP A 418 -8.60 -11.68 -25.09
C ASP A 418 -8.05 -12.49 -23.90
N LEU A 419 -6.80 -12.24 -23.49
CA LEU A 419 -6.08 -12.95 -22.43
C LEU A 419 -6.17 -12.27 -21.06
N ALA A 420 -6.92 -11.16 -20.95
CA ALA A 420 -7.02 -10.37 -19.73
C ALA A 420 -7.50 -11.19 -18.52
N GLN A 421 -8.55 -12.00 -18.70
CA GLN A 421 -9.12 -12.81 -17.63
C GLN A 421 -8.15 -13.92 -17.18
N HIS A 422 -7.51 -14.61 -18.12
CA HIS A 422 -6.48 -15.60 -17.79
C HIS A 422 -5.30 -14.96 -17.06
N THR A 423 -4.87 -13.75 -17.45
CA THR A 423 -3.82 -13.01 -16.75
C THR A 423 -4.23 -12.68 -15.31
N LEU A 424 -5.47 -12.23 -15.13
CA LEU A 424 -6.01 -11.85 -13.82
C LEU A 424 -6.03 -13.05 -12.86
N GLU A 425 -6.50 -14.21 -13.32
CA GLU A 425 -6.54 -15.46 -12.53
C GLU A 425 -5.14 -15.88 -12.05
N GLN A 426 -4.10 -15.68 -12.86
CA GLN A 426 -2.72 -16.02 -12.50
C GLN A 426 -2.09 -14.98 -11.54
N VAL A 427 -2.47 -13.72 -11.65
CA VAL A 427 -1.90 -12.62 -10.84
C VAL A 427 -2.64 -12.45 -9.51
N GLU A 428 -3.89 -12.88 -9.43
CA GLU A 428 -4.77 -12.76 -8.27
C GLU A 428 -4.15 -13.28 -6.96
N PRO A 429 -3.51 -14.47 -6.90
CA PRO A 429 -2.85 -14.94 -5.68
C PRO A 429 -1.74 -13.99 -5.19
N ILE A 430 -0.91 -13.49 -6.12
CA ILE A 430 0.18 -12.55 -5.82
C ILE A 430 -0.41 -11.22 -5.32
N ARG A 431 -1.41 -10.70 -6.04
CA ARG A 431 -2.15 -9.50 -5.65
C ARG A 431 -2.70 -9.62 -4.24
N ASN A 432 -3.42 -10.70 -3.93
CA ASN A 432 -4.09 -10.87 -2.65
C ASN A 432 -3.08 -10.95 -1.48
N PHE A 433 -1.97 -11.66 -1.67
CA PHE A 433 -0.90 -11.75 -0.67
C PHE A 433 -0.26 -10.39 -0.40
N PHE A 434 0.21 -9.69 -1.45
CA PHE A 434 0.87 -8.41 -1.26
C PHE A 434 -0.11 -7.29 -0.86
N ALA A 435 -1.38 -7.36 -1.25
CA ALA A 435 -2.40 -6.44 -0.75
C ALA A 435 -2.62 -6.60 0.76
N ALA A 436 -2.63 -7.83 1.29
CA ALA A 436 -2.72 -8.06 2.73
C ALA A 436 -1.51 -7.46 3.48
N LEU A 437 -0.29 -7.68 2.96
CA LEU A 437 0.92 -7.06 3.47
C LEU A 437 0.85 -5.52 3.44
N PHE A 438 0.37 -4.96 2.34
CA PHE A 438 0.23 -3.52 2.17
C PHE A 438 -0.74 -2.91 3.18
N LEU A 439 -1.94 -3.48 3.32
CA LEU A 439 -2.92 -2.99 4.29
C LEU A 439 -2.45 -3.15 5.72
N ALA A 440 -1.79 -4.28 6.05
CA ALA A 440 -1.21 -4.47 7.37
C ALA A 440 -0.11 -3.44 7.65
N SER A 441 0.75 -3.16 6.67
CA SER A 441 1.80 -2.14 6.77
C SER A 441 1.24 -0.74 7.01
N ILE A 442 0.24 -0.32 6.23
CA ILE A 442 -0.49 0.94 6.51
C ILE A 442 -1.09 0.94 7.91
N GLY A 443 -1.65 -0.20 8.33
CA GLY A 443 -2.17 -0.39 9.68
C GLY A 443 -1.14 -0.05 10.75
N MET A 444 0.13 -0.43 10.58
CA MET A 444 1.20 -0.16 11.55
C MET A 444 1.44 1.34 11.78
N LEU A 445 1.13 2.18 10.79
CA LEU A 445 1.21 3.64 10.90
C LEU A 445 0.07 4.24 11.75
N ILE A 446 -1.00 3.48 11.99
CA ILE A 446 -2.14 3.91 12.81
C ILE A 446 -1.81 3.71 14.29
N HIS A 447 -1.68 4.81 15.02
CA HIS A 447 -1.61 4.76 16.49
C HIS A 447 -2.98 4.46 17.09
N VAL A 448 -3.13 3.29 17.72
CA VAL A 448 -4.38 2.86 18.39
C VAL A 448 -4.81 3.88 19.45
N HIS A 449 -3.84 4.44 20.19
CA HIS A 449 -4.11 5.45 21.21
C HIS A 449 -4.70 6.74 20.63
N PHE A 450 -4.23 7.18 19.46
CA PHE A 450 -4.80 8.33 18.76
C PHE A 450 -6.26 8.06 18.34
N LEU A 451 -6.53 6.86 17.84
CA LEU A 451 -7.87 6.45 17.41
C LEU A 451 -8.87 6.43 18.58
N TRP A 452 -8.43 5.98 19.75
CA TRP A 452 -9.25 5.91 20.95
C TRP A 452 -9.52 7.29 21.55
N ASN A 453 -8.47 8.13 21.66
CA ASN A 453 -8.59 9.46 22.25
C ASN A 453 -9.41 10.42 21.39
N HIS A 454 -9.42 10.23 20.07
CA HIS A 454 -10.12 11.09 19.11
C HIS A 454 -11.28 10.38 18.41
N VAL A 455 -11.84 9.35 19.04
CA VAL A 455 -12.96 8.57 18.47
C VAL A 455 -14.18 9.45 18.20
N ASP A 456 -14.40 10.49 19.01
CA ASP A 456 -15.45 11.49 18.86
C ASP A 456 -15.28 12.32 17.58
N ILE A 457 -14.07 12.83 17.33
CA ILE A 457 -13.74 13.59 16.13
C ILE A 457 -13.81 12.70 14.89
N LEU A 458 -13.29 11.48 14.97
CA LEU A 458 -13.32 10.50 13.88
C LEU A 458 -14.75 10.09 13.54
N LEU A 459 -15.60 9.83 14.54
CA LEU A 459 -17.00 9.49 14.33
C LEU A 459 -17.77 10.67 13.73
N ALA A 460 -17.51 11.89 14.20
CA ALA A 460 -18.08 13.10 13.61
C ALA A 460 -17.64 13.27 12.15
N ALA A 461 -16.37 13.03 11.83
CA ALA A 461 -15.84 13.08 10.47
C ALA A 461 -16.50 12.02 9.57
N VAL A 462 -16.63 10.77 10.03
CA VAL A 462 -17.30 9.70 9.28
C VAL A 462 -18.76 10.06 9.02
N MET A 463 -19.49 10.53 10.03
CA MET A 463 -20.88 10.96 9.86
C MET A 463 -21.00 12.12 8.86
N LEU A 464 -20.11 13.11 8.95
CA LEU A 464 -20.05 14.23 8.03
C LEU A 464 -19.81 13.76 6.59
N VAL A 465 -18.84 12.87 6.37
CA VAL A 465 -18.54 12.29 5.06
C VAL A 465 -19.76 11.54 4.51
N ILE A 466 -20.39 10.69 5.32
CA ILE A 466 -21.57 9.92 4.90
C ILE A 466 -22.70 10.86 4.48
N ILE A 467 -22.99 11.91 5.27
CA ILE A 467 -24.05 12.87 4.99
C ILE A 467 -23.75 13.66 3.71
N ILE A 468 -22.56 14.26 3.62
CA ILE A 468 -22.17 15.07 2.46
C ILE A 468 -22.17 14.22 1.19
N LYS A 469 -21.59 13.01 1.24
CA LYS A 469 -21.53 12.11 0.09
C LYS A 469 -22.89 11.63 -0.34
N THR A 470 -23.76 11.27 0.59
CA THR A 470 -25.15 10.94 0.28
C THR A 470 -25.84 12.10 -0.46
N ILE A 471 -25.66 13.34 0.02
CA ILE A 471 -26.28 14.52 -0.59
C ILE A 471 -25.71 14.78 -1.99
N VAL A 472 -24.38 14.83 -2.15
CA VAL A 472 -23.73 15.12 -3.43
C VAL A 472 -24.12 14.08 -4.47
N VAL A 473 -24.03 12.79 -4.13
CA VAL A 473 -24.38 11.70 -5.03
C VAL A 473 -25.87 11.73 -5.37
N ALA A 474 -26.74 11.95 -4.39
CA ALA A 474 -28.18 12.06 -4.63
C ALA A 474 -28.49 13.22 -5.59
N ILE A 475 -27.87 14.40 -5.43
CA ILE A 475 -28.05 15.55 -6.33
C ILE A 475 -27.60 15.19 -7.75
N VAL A 476 -26.42 14.58 -7.90
CA VAL A 476 -25.90 14.15 -9.20
C VAL A 476 -26.88 13.19 -9.88
N VAL A 477 -27.30 12.13 -9.20
CA VAL A 477 -28.23 11.12 -9.75
C VAL A 477 -29.59 11.74 -10.08
N LYS A 478 -30.09 12.67 -9.25
CA LYS A 478 -31.33 13.40 -9.51
C LYS A 478 -31.22 14.32 -10.73
N GLY A 479 -30.05 14.92 -10.97
CA GLY A 479 -29.75 15.70 -12.17
C GLY A 479 -29.93 14.91 -13.47
N PHE A 480 -29.69 13.60 -13.43
CA PHE A 480 -29.96 12.67 -14.53
C PHE A 480 -31.42 12.18 -14.60
N ARG A 481 -32.35 12.87 -13.91
CA ARG A 481 -33.82 12.63 -13.93
C ARG A 481 -34.28 11.30 -13.32
N TYR A 482 -33.48 10.70 -12.43
CA TYR A 482 -33.92 9.54 -11.65
C TYR A 482 -34.88 9.95 -10.51
N ASN A 483 -35.70 9.01 -10.06
CA ASN A 483 -36.63 9.22 -8.95
C ASN A 483 -35.88 9.55 -7.65
N ASN A 484 -36.49 10.34 -6.76
CA ASN A 484 -35.90 10.72 -5.47
C ASN A 484 -35.54 9.47 -4.63
N LYS A 485 -36.37 8.41 -4.66
CA LYS A 485 -36.09 7.14 -3.97
C LYS A 485 -34.77 6.51 -4.46
N THR A 486 -34.63 6.40 -5.78
CA THR A 486 -33.44 5.84 -6.44
C THR A 486 -32.20 6.69 -6.14
N SER A 487 -32.32 8.01 -6.24
CA SER A 487 -31.25 8.96 -5.97
C SER A 487 -30.73 8.86 -4.53
N LEU A 488 -31.63 8.78 -3.54
CA LEU A 488 -31.23 8.60 -2.13
C LEU A 488 -30.57 7.22 -1.91
N LEU A 489 -31.14 6.17 -2.48
CA LEU A 489 -30.62 4.81 -2.32
C LEU A 489 -29.21 4.67 -2.91
N VAL A 490 -28.97 5.24 -4.09
CA VAL A 490 -27.64 5.29 -4.71
C VAL A 490 -26.68 6.14 -3.85
N GLY A 491 -27.14 7.29 -3.36
CA GLY A 491 -26.35 8.16 -2.49
C GLY A 491 -25.88 7.49 -1.21
N MET A 492 -26.78 6.82 -0.49
CA MET A 492 -26.44 6.11 0.75
C MET A 492 -25.54 4.89 0.47
N SER A 493 -25.76 4.19 -0.64
CA SER A 493 -24.96 3.01 -0.98
C SER A 493 -23.50 3.36 -1.28
N LEU A 494 -23.26 4.54 -1.87
CA LEU A 494 -21.93 5.03 -2.22
C LEU A 494 -21.29 5.93 -1.14
N ALA A 495 -21.93 6.12 0.01
CA ALA A 495 -21.53 7.13 1.00
C ALA A 495 -20.24 6.83 1.78
N GLN A 496 -19.75 5.60 1.73
CA GLN A 496 -18.54 5.16 2.43
C GLN A 496 -17.26 5.42 1.63
N ILE A 497 -16.13 5.45 2.33
CA ILE A 497 -14.81 5.65 1.73
C ILE A 497 -14.21 4.28 1.35
N GLY A 498 -13.70 4.17 0.11
CA GLY A 498 -13.13 2.92 -0.42
C GLY A 498 -11.75 2.55 0.11
N GLU A 499 -11.39 1.27 -0.04
CA GLU A 499 -10.09 0.71 0.32
C GLU A 499 -8.92 1.37 -0.43
N PHE A 500 -9.16 1.80 -1.67
CA PHE A 500 -8.15 2.49 -2.48
C PHE A 500 -7.80 3.89 -1.95
N ALA A 501 -8.62 4.45 -1.05
CA ALA A 501 -8.29 5.70 -0.36
C ALA A 501 -7.01 5.55 0.49
N PHE A 502 -6.75 4.37 1.07
CA PHE A 502 -5.51 4.12 1.81
C PHE A 502 -4.28 4.24 0.92
N VAL A 503 -4.38 3.68 -0.29
CA VAL A 503 -3.32 3.72 -1.29
C VAL A 503 -3.05 5.16 -1.73
N LEU A 504 -4.11 5.91 -2.06
CA LEU A 504 -4.01 7.32 -2.47
C LEU A 504 -3.43 8.19 -1.35
N LEU A 505 -3.84 7.94 -0.10
CA LEU A 505 -3.38 8.66 1.09
C LEU A 505 -1.90 8.42 1.38
N SER A 506 -1.45 7.16 1.32
CA SER A 506 -0.03 6.80 1.47
C SER A 506 0.83 7.53 0.43
N ARG A 507 0.41 7.55 -0.85
CA ARG A 507 1.14 8.25 -1.90
C ARG A 507 1.16 9.76 -1.73
N ALA A 508 0.04 10.36 -1.33
CA ALA A 508 -0.02 11.80 -1.07
C ALA A 508 0.90 12.22 0.09
N SER A 509 1.03 11.38 1.12
CA SER A 509 1.99 11.58 2.21
C SER A 509 3.43 11.56 1.70
N ASN A 510 3.79 10.57 0.86
CA ASN A 510 5.12 10.48 0.24
C ASN A 510 5.46 11.70 -0.63
N LEU A 511 4.46 12.34 -1.24
CA LEU A 511 4.61 13.58 -2.01
C LEU A 511 4.55 14.85 -1.14
N HIS A 512 4.47 14.74 0.19
CA HIS A 512 4.30 15.85 1.13
C HIS A 512 3.10 16.76 0.81
N LEU A 513 2.06 16.20 0.18
CA LEU A 513 0.83 16.93 -0.18
C LEU A 513 -0.10 17.13 1.02
N VAL A 514 -0.01 16.24 2.01
CA VAL A 514 -0.87 16.20 3.20
C VAL A 514 0.00 16.31 4.43
N GLU A 515 -0.37 17.18 5.38
CA GLU A 515 0.34 17.29 6.66
C GLU A 515 0.07 16.09 7.57
N GLY A 516 1.04 15.70 8.42
CA GLY A 516 0.95 14.49 9.24
C GLY A 516 -0.31 14.38 10.11
N LYS A 517 -0.80 15.50 10.68
CA LYS A 517 -2.05 15.49 11.45
C LYS A 517 -3.28 15.16 10.59
N LEU A 518 -3.35 15.75 9.39
CA LEU A 518 -4.44 15.48 8.46
C LEU A 518 -4.34 14.05 7.91
N TYR A 519 -3.12 13.55 7.67
CA TYR A 519 -2.88 12.16 7.27
C TYR A 519 -3.48 11.18 8.30
N LEU A 520 -3.16 11.32 9.59
CA LEU A 520 -3.72 10.47 10.64
C LEU A 520 -5.25 10.56 10.72
N LEU A 521 -5.81 11.77 10.57
CA LEU A 521 -7.26 11.99 10.60
C LEU A 521 -7.96 11.30 9.43
N LEU A 522 -7.46 11.47 8.20
CA LEU A 522 -8.03 10.86 7.00
C LEU A 522 -7.87 9.33 7.02
N LEU A 523 -6.74 8.84 7.52
CA LEU A 523 -6.46 7.43 7.67
C LEU A 523 -7.45 6.77 8.65
N GLY A 524 -7.61 7.37 9.84
CA GLY A 524 -8.57 6.91 10.83
C GLY A 524 -10.02 7.02 10.36
N THR A 525 -10.37 8.10 9.66
CA THR A 525 -11.72 8.30 9.10
C THR A 525 -12.05 7.25 8.04
N THR A 526 -11.09 6.92 7.16
CA THR A 526 -11.24 5.87 6.15
C THR A 526 -11.41 4.49 6.79
N ALA A 527 -10.57 4.16 7.77
CA ALA A 527 -10.67 2.92 8.53
C ALA A 527 -12.02 2.77 9.23
N LEU A 528 -12.44 3.79 9.97
CA LEU A 528 -13.71 3.79 10.69
C LEU A 528 -14.91 3.78 9.73
N SER A 529 -14.81 4.43 8.57
CA SER A 529 -15.85 4.40 7.53
C SER A 529 -16.09 2.98 7.02
N LEU A 530 -15.03 2.21 6.72
CA LEU A 530 -15.14 0.82 6.29
C LEU A 530 -15.76 -0.08 7.37
N VAL A 531 -15.32 0.06 8.62
CA VAL A 531 -15.92 -0.68 9.77
C VAL A 531 -17.41 -0.34 9.93
N THR A 532 -17.78 0.92 9.74
CA THR A 532 -19.16 1.41 9.92
C THR A 532 -20.06 1.08 8.71
N THR A 533 -19.50 0.70 7.57
CA THR A 533 -20.25 0.50 6.32
C THR A 533 -21.36 -0.56 6.42
N PRO A 534 -21.14 -1.77 6.97
CA PRO A 534 -22.22 -2.75 7.07
C PRO A 534 -23.34 -2.29 8.01
N LEU A 535 -23.05 -1.44 8.99
CA LEU A 535 -24.07 -0.82 9.83
C LEU A 535 -24.89 0.18 9.03
N LEU A 536 -24.24 1.03 8.22
CA LEU A 536 -24.92 1.98 7.33
C LEU A 536 -25.92 1.27 6.40
N PHE A 537 -25.55 0.12 5.84
CA PHE A 537 -26.43 -0.67 4.98
C PHE A 537 -27.64 -1.26 5.71
N LYS A 538 -27.51 -1.62 6.99
CA LYS A 538 -28.65 -2.01 7.83
C LYS A 538 -29.60 -0.84 8.11
N LEU A 539 -29.09 0.40 8.12
CA LEU A 539 -29.91 1.61 8.31
C LEU A 539 -30.66 2.05 7.04
N ILE A 540 -30.21 1.69 5.83
CA ILE A 540 -30.84 2.11 4.56
C ILE A 540 -32.36 1.87 4.55
N PRO A 541 -32.90 0.67 4.87
CA PRO A 541 -34.34 0.44 4.83
C PRO A 541 -35.11 1.32 5.83
N ALA A 542 -34.55 1.57 7.02
CA ALA A 542 -35.16 2.41 8.03
C ALA A 542 -35.26 3.87 7.55
N VAL A 543 -34.20 4.39 6.93
CA VAL A 543 -34.18 5.75 6.36
C VAL A 543 -35.16 5.88 5.20
N VAL A 544 -35.26 4.88 4.33
CA VAL A 544 -36.23 4.88 3.23
C VAL A 544 -37.67 4.87 3.79
N HIS A 545 -37.96 4.06 4.80
CA HIS A 545 -39.27 4.02 5.44
C HIS A 545 -39.64 5.35 6.11
N ILE A 546 -38.69 5.98 6.80
CA ILE A 546 -38.84 7.33 7.36
C ILE A 546 -39.12 8.35 6.24
N GLY A 547 -38.40 8.28 5.12
CA GLY A 547 -38.64 9.16 3.97
C GLY A 547 -40.03 8.99 3.33
N VAL A 548 -40.57 7.76 3.34
CA VAL A 548 -41.96 7.51 2.92
C VAL A 548 -42.95 8.12 3.92
N LEU A 549 -42.69 7.97 5.23
CA LEU A 549 -43.52 8.55 6.30
C LEU A 549 -43.54 10.08 6.26
N LEU A 550 -42.40 10.71 5.98
CA LEU A 550 -42.24 12.16 5.78
C LEU A 550 -42.77 12.66 4.43
N ARG A 551 -43.43 11.80 3.63
CA ARG A 551 -43.93 12.10 2.26
C ARG A 551 -42.86 12.65 1.31
N TRP A 552 -41.57 12.44 1.58
CA TRP A 552 -40.50 12.76 0.63
C TRP A 552 -40.58 11.89 -0.63
N PHE A 553 -41.27 10.76 -0.51
CA PHE A 553 -41.58 9.86 -1.60
C PHE A 553 -43.08 9.60 -1.68
N SER A 554 -43.61 9.40 -2.89
CA SER A 554 -44.94 8.82 -3.02
C SER A 554 -44.92 7.38 -2.47
N PRO A 555 -45.92 6.98 -1.66
CA PRO A 555 -46.09 5.56 -1.31
C PRO A 555 -46.20 4.78 -2.61
N ASP A 556 -45.50 3.65 -2.72
CA ASP A 556 -45.51 2.87 -3.95
C ASP A 556 -46.95 2.51 -4.32
N SER A 557 -47.40 3.02 -5.47
CA SER A 557 -48.57 2.47 -6.12
C SER A 557 -48.17 1.08 -6.64
N SER A 558 -48.62 0.05 -5.93
CA SER A 558 -49.08 -1.22 -6.51
C SER A 558 -48.13 -2.01 -7.45
N ILE A 559 -46.80 -1.88 -7.33
CA ILE A 559 -45.86 -2.73 -8.13
C ILE A 559 -45.13 -3.78 -7.26
N GLU A 560 -44.93 -3.53 -5.96
CA GLU A 560 -44.26 -4.51 -5.07
C GLU A 560 -45.16 -5.68 -4.61
N ILE A 561 -46.49 -5.54 -4.72
CA ILE A 561 -47.44 -6.63 -4.43
C ILE A 561 -47.50 -7.64 -5.60
N GLY A 562 -47.25 -7.18 -6.84
CA GLY A 562 -47.21 -8.05 -8.02
C GLY A 562 -46.02 -9.01 -8.01
N PHE A 563 -44.84 -8.52 -7.60
CA PHE A 563 -43.62 -9.35 -7.58
C PHE A 563 -43.65 -10.41 -6.47
N LYS A 564 -44.27 -10.10 -5.31
CA LYS A 564 -44.48 -11.07 -4.23
C LYS A 564 -45.58 -12.08 -4.60
N GLY A 565 -46.60 -11.66 -5.34
CA GLY A 565 -47.65 -12.54 -5.88
C GLY A 565 -47.14 -13.51 -6.95
N ASP A 566 -46.26 -13.06 -7.85
CA ASP A 566 -45.69 -13.91 -8.91
C ASP A 566 -44.64 -14.89 -8.37
N SER A 567 -43.83 -14.47 -7.38
CA SER A 567 -42.93 -15.38 -6.66
C SER A 567 -43.71 -16.49 -5.92
N LEU A 568 -44.80 -16.14 -5.24
CA LEU A 568 -45.65 -17.11 -4.54
C LEU A 568 -46.42 -18.02 -5.52
N ARG A 569 -46.85 -17.50 -6.68
CA ARG A 569 -47.46 -18.32 -7.75
C ARG A 569 -46.46 -19.28 -8.38
N ALA A 570 -45.21 -18.86 -8.62
CA ALA A 570 -44.16 -19.71 -9.17
C ALA A 570 -43.76 -20.82 -8.17
N GLU A 571 -43.69 -20.50 -6.88
CA GLU A 571 -43.39 -21.46 -5.82
C GLU A 571 -44.55 -22.44 -5.57
N SER A 572 -45.79 -21.96 -5.64
CA SER A 572 -47.00 -22.81 -5.56
C SER A 572 -47.14 -23.70 -6.79
N ALA A 573 -46.81 -23.21 -8.00
CA ALA A 573 -46.81 -24.03 -9.22
C ALA A 573 -45.74 -25.13 -9.16
N LYS A 574 -44.55 -24.84 -8.59
CA LYS A 574 -43.51 -25.84 -8.34
C LYS A 574 -43.94 -26.91 -7.33
N ARG A 575 -44.63 -26.52 -6.25
CA ARG A 575 -45.17 -27.49 -5.26
C ARG A 575 -46.28 -28.36 -5.84
N ILE A 576 -47.17 -27.80 -6.66
CA ILE A 576 -48.24 -28.57 -7.32
C ILE A 576 -47.66 -29.54 -8.35
N ALA A 577 -46.66 -29.12 -9.14
CA ALA A 577 -45.97 -30.02 -10.07
C ALA A 577 -45.28 -31.19 -9.34
N LEU A 578 -44.66 -30.95 -8.18
CA LEU A 578 -44.06 -32.00 -7.35
C LEU A 578 -45.09 -32.95 -6.72
N MET A 579 -46.30 -32.47 -6.37
CA MET A 579 -47.37 -33.34 -5.87
C MET A 579 -48.05 -34.17 -6.97
N VAL A 580 -48.18 -33.63 -8.19
CA VAL A 580 -48.71 -34.37 -9.35
C VAL A 580 -47.73 -35.44 -9.84
N GLN A 581 -46.42 -35.20 -9.70
CA GLN A 581 -45.41 -36.19 -10.09
C GLN A 581 -45.20 -37.29 -9.04
N GLY A 582 -45.54 -37.02 -7.78
CA GLY A 582 -45.54 -38.02 -6.69
C GLY A 582 -46.77 -38.94 -6.65
N SER A 583 -47.83 -38.65 -7.41
CA SER A 583 -49.07 -39.45 -7.45
C SER A 583 -49.18 -40.42 -8.64
N HIS A 584 -48.17 -40.46 -9.52
CA HIS A 584 -48.08 -41.41 -10.63
C HIS A 584 -47.09 -42.57 -10.38
N VAL A 585 -46.60 -42.73 -9.14
CA VAL A 585 -45.83 -43.90 -8.71
C VAL A 585 -46.48 -44.46 -7.45
N SER A 586 -47.59 -45.17 -7.62
CA SER A 586 -48.20 -46.08 -6.64
C SER A 586 -48.97 -47.15 -7.40
#